data_AF-A0A8B6UT11-F1
#
_entry.id   AF-A0A8B6UT11-F1
#
_cell.length_a   1.000
_cell.length_b   1.000
_cell.length_c   1.000
_cell.angle_alpha   90.00
_cell.angle_beta   90.00
_cell.angle_gamma   90.00
#
_symmetry.space_group_name_H-M   'P 1'
#
loop_
_entity.id
_entity.type
_entity.pdbx_description
1 polymer ?
#
loop_
_entity_poly.entity_id
_entity_poly.type
_entity_poly.pdbx_seq_one_letter_code
_entity_poly.pdbx_strand_id
1 'polypeptide(L)'
;MYDELLGKQAAGDSLLLIPAGRVGSVTNRTVSLYGFRGAGSTSDLLAESTHPYVITGHVGYSLDGGKTIYGFGPSVSEGMSAYEAIQSLRNGTSYPGVISDDTFIFESVANSTAMGRGGVPQTVYQQKISVSQAQFDAIKTAHDAIGVGNPMVDVFYSFPVRGGVAPGGCHFNCSTFPNSLGIPIPENSGVMKVYMPNLEKLGAPWRPMK
;
A
#
# COMPACT_ATOMS: atom_id res chain seq x y z
N MET A 1 51.13 -63.70 28.26
CA MET A 1 50.82 -62.56 29.16
C MET A 1 49.36 -62.26 28.91
N TYR A 2 48.51 -62.74 29.83
CA TYR A 2 47.09 -62.44 30.17
C TYR A 2 46.29 -61.53 29.22
N ASP A 3 44.99 -61.71 28.94
CA ASP A 3 43.94 -62.66 29.28
C ASP A 3 42.70 -62.23 28.45
N GLU A 4 41.83 -63.18 28.10
CA GLU A 4 40.35 -63.08 28.03
C GLU A 4 39.65 -61.95 27.24
N LEU A 5 38.40 -62.02 26.77
CA LEU A 5 37.38 -63.03 26.50
C LEU A 5 36.27 -62.25 25.74
N LEU A 6 35.59 -62.94 24.83
CA LEU A 6 34.13 -62.90 24.57
C LEU A 6 33.39 -61.57 24.26
N GLY A 7 32.54 -61.66 23.22
CA GLY A 7 31.31 -60.85 23.09
C GLY A 7 30.90 -60.61 21.63
N LYS A 8 30.37 -61.62 20.91
CA LYS A 8 28.93 -61.82 20.59
C LYS A 8 28.17 -60.60 20.04
N GLN A 9 27.64 -60.78 18.80
CA GLN A 9 26.26 -60.49 18.31
C GLN A 9 25.64 -59.09 18.59
N ALA A 10 24.90 -58.42 17.70
CA ALA A 10 24.12 -58.80 16.53
C ALA A 10 23.77 -57.54 15.71
N ALA A 11 23.18 -57.78 14.54
CA ALA A 11 22.58 -56.79 13.65
C ALA A 11 21.51 -55.91 14.34
N GLY A 12 21.38 -54.67 13.86
CA GLY A 12 20.29 -53.78 14.20
C GLY A 12 20.17 -52.66 13.17
N ASP A 13 19.10 -52.71 12.39
CA ASP A 13 18.59 -51.60 11.59
C ASP A 13 18.63 -50.30 12.38
N SER A 14 19.26 -49.27 11.82
CA SER A 14 19.07 -47.90 12.30
C SER A 14 18.55 -47.07 11.13
N LEU A 15 17.24 -47.21 10.88
CA LEU A 15 16.44 -46.15 10.29
C LEU A 15 16.73 -44.87 11.08
N LEU A 16 17.42 -43.92 10.47
CA LEU A 16 17.54 -42.56 10.99
C LEU A 16 16.14 -41.93 10.95
N LEU A 17 15.44 -42.04 12.08
CA LEU A 17 14.32 -41.19 12.44
C LEU A 17 14.80 -39.74 12.42
N ILE A 18 14.54 -39.04 11.32
CA ILE A 18 14.56 -37.58 11.31
C ILE A 18 13.46 -37.16 12.28
N PRO A 19 13.77 -36.48 13.40
CA PRO A 19 12.71 -35.94 14.25
C PRO A 19 11.92 -34.98 13.36
N ALA A 20 10.60 -35.17 13.30
CA ALA A 20 9.68 -34.29 12.62
C ALA A 20 9.93 -32.86 13.13
N GLY A 21 10.75 -32.14 12.37
CA GLY A 21 11.05 -30.75 12.61
C GLY A 21 9.71 -30.05 12.65
N ARG A 22 9.46 -29.33 13.75
CA ARG A 22 8.38 -28.35 13.87
C ARG A 22 8.22 -27.69 12.51
N VAL A 23 7.12 -27.98 11.83
CA VAL A 23 6.61 -27.10 10.79
C VAL A 23 6.30 -25.83 11.55
N GLY A 24 7.26 -24.90 11.56
CA GLY A 24 7.05 -23.58 12.11
C GLY A 24 5.78 -23.06 11.45
N SER A 25 4.75 -22.82 12.24
CA SER A 25 3.54 -22.16 11.77
C SER A 25 4.00 -20.95 10.97
N VAL A 26 3.81 -20.97 9.65
CA VAL A 26 4.08 -19.82 8.81
C VAL A 26 3.01 -18.81 9.20
N THR A 27 3.31 -17.97 10.19
CA THR A 27 2.38 -16.94 10.62
C THR A 27 2.33 -15.91 9.50
N ASN A 28 1.37 -16.07 8.60
CA ASN A 28 1.07 -15.09 7.58
C ASN A 28 0.63 -13.79 8.28
N ARG A 29 1.21 -12.68 7.85
CA ARG A 29 0.81 -11.33 8.23
C ARG A 29 -0.07 -10.74 7.14
N THR A 30 -0.78 -9.68 7.48
CA THR A 30 -1.67 -9.01 6.55
C THR A 30 -1.20 -7.58 6.36
N VAL A 31 -0.98 -7.20 5.11
CA VAL A 31 -0.94 -5.79 4.67
C VAL A 31 -2.26 -5.52 3.96
N SER A 32 -2.79 -4.31 4.08
CA SER A 32 -4.01 -3.92 3.38
C SER A 32 -3.75 -2.78 2.42
N LEU A 33 -4.33 -2.86 1.22
CA LEU A 33 -4.49 -1.72 0.31
C LEU A 33 -5.89 -1.15 0.44
N TYR A 34 -5.98 0.17 0.43
CA TYR A 34 -7.22 0.93 0.46
C TYR A 34 -7.29 1.82 -0.78
N GLY A 35 -8.47 1.99 -1.34
CA GLY A 35 -8.64 2.92 -2.45
C GLY A 35 -10.07 3.35 -2.64
N PHE A 36 -10.25 4.55 -3.18
CA PHE A 36 -11.54 5.06 -3.58
C PHE A 36 -11.42 5.95 -4.82
N ARG A 37 -12.51 6.03 -5.58
CA ARG A 37 -12.64 6.96 -6.71
C ARG A 37 -12.96 8.34 -6.16
N GLY A 38 -12.38 9.38 -6.76
CA GLY A 38 -12.75 10.76 -6.39
C GLY A 38 -14.21 11.07 -6.70
N ALA A 39 -14.78 12.05 -6.02
CA ALA A 39 -16.12 12.59 -6.22
C ALA A 39 -16.03 14.09 -6.58
N GLY A 40 -16.86 14.57 -7.52
CA GLY A 40 -16.84 15.98 -7.90
C GLY A 40 -15.79 16.37 -8.96
N SER A 41 -15.47 17.65 -9.01
CA SER A 41 -14.76 18.35 -10.07
C SER A 41 -13.55 19.13 -9.55
N THR A 42 -12.56 19.42 -10.39
CA THR A 42 -11.39 20.20 -9.95
C THR A 42 -11.73 21.62 -9.52
N SER A 43 -12.82 22.21 -10.01
CA SER A 43 -13.28 23.52 -9.53
C SER A 43 -13.70 23.51 -8.07
N ASP A 44 -14.09 22.35 -7.52
CA ASP A 44 -14.46 22.23 -6.11
C ASP A 44 -13.26 22.46 -5.18
N LEU A 45 -12.03 22.33 -5.71
CA LEU A 45 -10.79 22.64 -4.99
C LEU A 45 -10.58 24.15 -4.78
N LEU A 46 -11.27 25.02 -5.51
CA LEU A 46 -11.18 26.48 -5.34
C LEU A 46 -11.82 26.95 -4.04
N ALA A 47 -12.75 26.17 -3.48
CA ALA A 47 -13.43 26.49 -2.23
C ALA A 47 -12.63 26.07 -0.98
N GLU A 48 -11.54 25.31 -1.17
CA GLU A 48 -10.60 24.83 -0.13
C GLU A 48 -11.21 24.07 1.08
N SER A 49 -12.51 23.80 1.05
CA SER A 49 -13.24 23.15 2.15
C SER A 49 -13.16 21.62 2.13
N THR A 50 -12.71 21.04 1.02
CA THR A 50 -12.66 19.59 0.82
C THR A 50 -11.23 19.16 0.53
N HIS A 51 -10.76 18.11 1.24
CA HIS A 51 -9.44 17.56 1.01
C HIS A 51 -9.27 17.12 -0.46
N PRO A 52 -8.18 17.48 -1.16
CA PRO A 52 -8.04 17.24 -2.60
C PRO A 52 -8.24 15.78 -3.02
N TYR A 53 -7.79 14.84 -2.17
CA TYR A 53 -7.94 13.41 -2.40
C TYR A 53 -9.39 12.94 -2.49
N VAL A 54 -10.32 13.57 -1.76
CA VAL A 54 -11.76 13.26 -1.89
C VAL A 54 -12.24 13.53 -3.32
N ILE A 55 -11.66 14.53 -4.00
CA ILE A 55 -12.02 14.95 -5.35
C ILE A 55 -11.28 14.16 -6.44
N THR A 56 -10.00 13.88 -6.21
CA THR A 56 -9.14 13.19 -7.19
C THR A 56 -9.26 11.67 -7.10
N GLY A 57 -9.64 11.14 -5.93
CA GLY A 57 -9.45 9.74 -5.58
C GLY A 57 -8.07 9.53 -4.99
N HIS A 58 -7.91 8.43 -4.26
CA HIS A 58 -6.68 8.14 -3.55
C HIS A 58 -6.51 6.66 -3.26
N VAL A 59 -5.26 6.27 -3.01
CA VAL A 59 -4.86 4.93 -2.60
C VAL A 59 -3.95 5.05 -1.39
N GLY A 60 -4.18 4.18 -0.42
CA GLY A 60 -3.41 4.09 0.81
C GLY A 60 -3.13 2.64 1.17
N TYR A 61 -2.31 2.43 2.18
CA TYR A 61 -1.97 1.11 2.68
C TYR A 61 -1.91 1.09 4.20
N SER A 62 -2.09 -0.07 4.80
CA SER A 62 -2.01 -0.27 6.25
C SER A 62 -1.21 -1.50 6.59
N LEU A 63 -0.41 -1.37 7.65
CA LEU A 63 0.39 -2.45 8.24
C LEU A 63 -0.22 -2.96 9.57
N ASP A 64 -1.36 -2.40 10.00
CA ASP A 64 -1.97 -2.67 11.31
C ASP A 64 -3.48 -2.95 11.22
N GLY A 65 -3.95 -3.41 10.05
CA GLY A 65 -5.34 -3.82 9.85
C GLY A 65 -6.32 -2.65 9.65
N GLY A 66 -5.81 -1.46 9.31
CA GLY A 66 -6.60 -0.27 9.03
C GLY A 66 -6.78 0.66 10.21
N LYS A 67 -6.01 0.48 11.29
CA LYS A 67 -5.98 1.44 12.40
C LYS A 67 -5.25 2.71 11.95
N THR A 68 -4.18 2.57 11.17
CA THR A 68 -3.57 3.66 10.43
C THR A 68 -3.55 3.32 8.94
N ILE A 69 -4.04 4.24 8.11
CA ILE A 69 -3.98 4.16 6.66
C ILE A 69 -3.01 5.22 6.17
N TYR A 70 -1.84 4.77 5.72
CA TYR A 70 -0.82 5.63 5.15
C TYR A 70 -1.11 5.93 3.70
N GLY A 71 -0.93 7.19 3.29
CA GLY A 71 -0.95 7.59 1.89
C GLY A 71 0.42 8.05 1.42
N PHE A 72 0.58 8.09 0.11
CA PHE A 72 1.72 8.74 -0.53
C PHE A 72 1.22 9.91 -1.35
N GLY A 73 1.75 11.10 -1.07
CA GLY A 73 1.30 12.37 -1.62
C GLY A 73 2.45 13.29 -2.04
N PRO A 74 2.15 14.40 -2.73
CA PRO A 74 3.13 15.42 -3.04
C PRO A 74 3.42 16.29 -1.81
N SER A 75 4.70 16.53 -1.52
CA SER A 75 5.15 17.61 -0.65
C SER A 75 5.27 18.89 -1.48
N VAL A 76 4.22 19.71 -1.42
CA VAL A 76 4.15 20.99 -2.11
C VAL A 76 4.69 22.12 -1.24
N SER A 77 5.18 23.18 -1.87
CA SER A 77 5.65 24.37 -1.15
C SER A 77 4.53 25.02 -0.34
N GLU A 78 4.90 25.57 0.82
CA GLU A 78 3.99 26.36 1.65
C GLU A 78 3.33 27.49 0.82
N GLY A 79 2.03 27.70 1.02
CA GLY A 79 1.24 28.72 0.31
C GLY A 79 0.72 28.31 -1.07
N MET A 80 1.07 27.13 -1.60
CA MET A 80 0.45 26.61 -2.83
C MET A 80 -0.94 26.03 -2.52
N SER A 81 -1.96 26.50 -3.23
CA SER A 81 -3.31 25.96 -3.06
C SER A 81 -3.44 24.53 -3.59
N ALA A 82 -4.42 23.79 -3.07
CA ALA A 82 -4.74 22.45 -3.57
C ALA A 82 -5.10 22.46 -5.07
N TYR A 83 -5.80 23.50 -5.53
CA TYR A 83 -6.13 23.66 -6.94
C TYR A 83 -4.87 23.78 -7.80
N GLU A 84 -3.95 24.69 -7.44
CA GLU A 84 -2.69 24.91 -8.19
C GLU A 84 -1.83 23.65 -8.23
N ALA A 85 -1.67 22.96 -7.10
CA ALA A 85 -0.94 21.71 -7.02
C ALA A 85 -1.51 20.62 -7.95
N ILE A 86 -2.84 20.48 -7.99
CA ILE A 86 -3.49 19.51 -8.88
C ILE A 86 -3.35 19.91 -10.35
N GLN A 87 -3.45 21.20 -10.69
CA GLN A 87 -3.25 21.64 -12.07
C GLN A 87 -1.81 21.43 -12.55
N SER A 88 -0.82 21.75 -11.72
CA SER A 88 0.60 21.54 -12.06
C SER A 88 0.92 20.05 -12.27
N LEU A 89 0.43 19.16 -11.38
CA LEU A 89 0.56 17.71 -11.53
C LEU A 89 -0.05 17.21 -12.84
N ARG A 90 -1.22 17.72 -13.23
CA ARG A 90 -1.87 17.41 -14.53
C ARG A 90 -1.08 17.89 -15.74
N ASN A 91 -0.26 18.92 -15.54
CA ASN A 91 0.63 19.49 -16.55
C ASN A 91 2.03 18.84 -16.54
N GLY A 92 2.23 17.80 -15.73
CA GLY A 92 3.46 17.00 -15.71
C GLY A 92 4.49 17.46 -14.69
N THR A 93 4.17 18.44 -13.83
CA THR A 93 5.03 18.75 -12.68
C THR A 93 5.10 17.55 -11.75
N SER A 94 6.24 17.39 -11.09
CA SER A 94 6.44 16.41 -10.03
C SER A 94 6.96 17.11 -8.77
N TYR A 95 6.66 16.53 -7.62
CA TYR A 95 7.03 17.05 -6.30
C TYR A 95 7.75 15.98 -5.50
N PRO A 96 8.62 16.34 -4.54
CA PRO A 96 9.08 15.39 -3.53
C PRO A 96 7.90 14.63 -2.95
N GLY A 97 8.02 13.31 -2.86
CA GLY A 97 6.99 12.47 -2.29
C GLY A 97 7.04 12.48 -0.77
N VAL A 98 5.90 12.32 -0.12
CA VAL A 98 5.81 12.20 1.34
C VAL A 98 4.81 11.12 1.72
N ILE A 99 5.13 10.34 2.76
CA ILE A 99 4.18 9.44 3.41
C ILE A 99 3.41 10.24 4.47
N SER A 100 2.08 10.16 4.47
CA SER A 100 1.21 10.82 5.45
C SER A 100 0.26 9.82 6.12
N ASP A 101 -0.22 10.15 7.32
CA ASP A 101 -1.37 9.47 7.92
C ASP A 101 -2.65 10.04 7.30
N ASP A 102 -3.24 9.26 6.39
CA ASP A 102 -4.41 9.65 5.62
C ASP A 102 -5.69 9.02 6.17
N THR A 103 -5.64 8.42 7.38
CA THR A 103 -6.75 7.69 7.98
C THR A 103 -8.05 8.48 7.95
N PHE A 104 -8.02 9.75 8.37
CA PHE A 104 -9.21 10.60 8.41
C PHE A 104 -9.85 10.82 7.02
N ILE A 105 -9.07 10.81 5.95
CA ILE A 105 -9.55 11.00 4.57
C ILE A 105 -10.35 9.76 4.17
N PHE A 106 -9.79 8.57 4.41
CA PHE A 106 -10.47 7.31 4.13
C PHE A 106 -11.73 7.16 4.98
N GLU A 107 -11.68 7.52 6.25
CA GLU A 107 -12.86 7.51 7.14
C GLU A 107 -13.93 8.48 6.66
N SER A 108 -13.56 9.70 6.28
CA SER A 108 -14.48 10.70 5.74
C SER A 108 -15.19 10.19 4.49
N VAL A 109 -14.46 9.62 3.55
CA VAL A 109 -15.04 9.03 2.33
C VAL A 109 -15.88 7.81 2.65
N ALA A 110 -15.42 6.93 3.54
CA ALA A 110 -16.17 5.75 3.94
C ALA A 110 -17.47 6.10 4.68
N ASN A 111 -17.64 7.31 5.20
CA ASN A 111 -18.88 7.79 5.81
C ASN A 111 -19.69 8.74 4.91
N SER A 112 -19.16 9.07 3.72
CA SER A 112 -19.80 9.96 2.76
C SER A 112 -20.96 9.28 2.02
N THR A 113 -21.95 10.08 1.63
CA THR A 113 -23.03 9.70 0.69
C THR A 113 -22.81 10.28 -0.72
N ALA A 114 -21.64 10.90 -0.96
CA ALA A 114 -21.32 11.50 -2.24
C ALA A 114 -21.25 10.46 -3.37
N MET A 115 -21.51 10.92 -4.59
CA MET A 115 -21.35 10.11 -5.80
C MET A 115 -19.93 10.26 -6.34
N GLY A 116 -19.21 9.15 -6.43
CA GLY A 116 -17.91 9.07 -7.08
C GLY A 116 -18.00 9.19 -8.61
N ARG A 117 -16.84 9.31 -9.25
CA ARG A 117 -16.71 9.31 -10.71
C ARG A 117 -17.35 8.07 -11.34
N GLY A 118 -18.12 8.30 -12.42
CA GLY A 118 -18.87 7.25 -13.10
C GLY A 118 -20.30 7.08 -12.60
N GLY A 119 -20.79 7.96 -11.72
CA GLY A 119 -22.17 7.93 -11.24
C GLY A 119 -22.46 6.80 -10.25
N VAL A 120 -21.42 6.30 -9.57
CA VAL A 120 -21.52 5.26 -8.53
C VAL A 120 -21.25 5.87 -7.15
N PRO A 121 -21.81 5.33 -6.06
CA PRO A 121 -21.52 5.83 -4.72
C PRO A 121 -20.02 5.83 -4.43
N GLN A 122 -19.52 6.91 -3.84
CA GLN A 122 -18.13 6.96 -3.41
C GLN A 122 -17.92 5.95 -2.28
N THR A 123 -17.13 4.91 -2.56
CA THR A 123 -16.93 3.78 -1.64
C THR A 123 -15.44 3.53 -1.49
N VAL A 124 -14.99 3.32 -0.26
CA VAL A 124 -13.64 2.84 0.02
C VAL A 124 -13.62 1.32 -0.10
N TYR A 125 -12.67 0.78 -0.85
CA TYR A 125 -12.42 -0.64 -0.97
C TYR A 125 -11.13 -1.01 -0.23
N GLN A 126 -11.15 -2.13 0.48
CA GLN A 126 -9.98 -2.73 1.12
C GLN A 126 -9.66 -4.08 0.47
N GLN A 127 -8.42 -4.25 0.02
CA GLN A 127 -7.85 -5.55 -0.31
C GLN A 127 -6.92 -5.97 0.82
N LYS A 128 -7.21 -7.12 1.45
CA LYS A 128 -6.32 -7.74 2.43
C LYS A 128 -5.35 -8.67 1.70
N ILE A 129 -4.06 -8.51 1.94
CA ILE A 129 -2.98 -9.23 1.26
C ILE A 129 -2.21 -10.03 2.31
N SER A 130 -2.28 -11.35 2.21
CA SER A 130 -1.48 -12.26 3.02
C SER A 130 -0.03 -12.25 2.53
N VAL A 131 0.90 -11.94 3.42
CA VAL A 131 2.34 -11.96 3.16
C VAL A 131 3.04 -12.82 4.20
N SER A 132 4.21 -13.36 3.87
CA SER A 132 5.07 -14.02 4.86
C SER A 132 5.55 -13.00 5.91
N GLN A 133 5.95 -13.49 7.09
CA GLN A 133 6.56 -12.65 8.13
C GLN A 133 7.76 -11.86 7.59
N ALA A 134 8.65 -12.51 6.83
CA ALA A 134 9.83 -11.86 6.26
C ALA A 134 9.47 -10.73 5.28
N GLN A 135 8.44 -10.92 4.45
CA GLN A 135 7.95 -9.85 3.57
C GLN A 135 7.34 -8.70 4.37
N PHE A 136 6.55 -9.00 5.41
CA PHE A 136 5.98 -7.97 6.27
C PHE A 136 7.07 -7.14 6.96
N ASP A 137 8.10 -7.80 7.50
CA ASP A 137 9.22 -7.12 8.16
C ASP A 137 10.00 -6.24 7.19
N ALA A 138 10.20 -6.69 5.94
CA ALA A 138 10.81 -5.90 4.90
C ALA A 138 9.98 -4.66 4.52
N ILE A 139 8.67 -4.83 4.31
CA ILE A 139 7.73 -3.72 4.02
C ILE A 139 7.75 -2.71 5.16
N LYS A 140 7.66 -3.19 6.41
CA LYS A 140 7.66 -2.33 7.59
C LYS A 140 8.99 -1.58 7.73
N THR A 141 10.12 -2.26 7.54
CA THR A 141 11.45 -1.64 7.58
C THR A 141 11.58 -0.55 6.52
N ALA A 142 11.13 -0.81 5.28
CA ALA A 142 11.14 0.18 4.20
C ALA A 142 10.26 1.40 4.51
N HIS A 143 9.06 1.18 5.05
CA HIS A 143 8.17 2.25 5.52
C HIS A 143 8.83 3.07 6.64
N ASP A 144 9.31 2.41 7.70
CA ASP A 144 9.91 3.06 8.87
C ASP A 144 11.16 3.86 8.50
N ALA A 145 11.97 3.38 7.54
CA ALA A 145 13.18 4.05 7.08
C ALA A 145 12.89 5.39 6.37
N ILE A 146 11.75 5.50 5.69
CA ILE A 146 11.28 6.76 5.11
C ILE A 146 10.63 7.63 6.20
N GLY A 147 9.76 7.03 7.01
CA GLY A 147 8.98 7.69 8.04
C GLY A 147 7.82 8.53 7.52
N VAL A 148 6.90 8.88 8.42
CA VAL A 148 5.73 9.70 8.12
C VAL A 148 6.10 11.19 8.23
N GLY A 149 5.66 11.99 7.27
CA GLY A 149 5.87 13.44 7.24
C GLY A 149 7.23 13.89 6.72
N ASN A 150 8.07 12.97 6.23
CA ASN A 150 9.40 13.27 5.70
C ASN A 150 9.37 13.36 4.16
N PRO A 151 9.56 14.54 3.55
CA PRO A 151 9.72 14.66 2.11
C PRO A 151 10.97 13.92 1.63
N MET A 152 10.82 13.10 0.59
CA MET A 152 11.91 12.34 0.00
C MET A 152 12.58 13.12 -1.12
N VAL A 153 13.91 13.24 -1.07
CA VAL A 153 14.70 13.99 -2.06
C VAL A 153 14.83 13.28 -3.41
N ASP A 154 14.78 11.94 -3.40
CA ASP A 154 15.00 11.10 -4.59
C ASP A 154 13.78 10.24 -4.93
N VAL A 155 12.60 10.57 -4.38
CA VAL A 155 11.33 9.88 -4.69
C VAL A 155 10.27 10.94 -4.89
N PHE A 156 9.67 10.94 -6.08
CA PHE A 156 8.78 12.01 -6.52
C PHE A 156 7.33 11.53 -6.67
N TYR A 157 6.38 12.35 -6.23
CA TYR A 157 4.98 12.22 -6.58
C TYR A 157 4.69 12.90 -7.93
N SER A 158 4.04 12.19 -8.84
CA SER A 158 3.68 12.69 -10.17
C SER A 158 2.44 11.98 -10.72
N PHE A 159 1.67 12.64 -11.58
CA PHE A 159 0.60 11.94 -12.30
C PHE A 159 1.16 11.13 -13.48
N PRO A 160 0.49 10.01 -13.86
CA PRO A 160 0.89 9.26 -15.05
C PRO A 160 0.90 10.18 -16.28
N VAL A 161 1.90 10.02 -17.15
CA VAL A 161 1.96 10.80 -18.39
C VAL A 161 0.76 10.51 -19.28
N ARG A 162 0.27 11.54 -19.99
CA ARG A 162 -0.80 11.35 -21.00
C ARG A 162 -0.33 10.32 -22.02
N GLY A 163 -1.04 9.20 -22.13
CA GLY A 163 -0.65 8.08 -23.01
C GLY A 163 -0.27 6.79 -22.28
N GLY A 164 -0.15 6.82 -20.95
CA GLY A 164 -0.34 5.61 -20.13
C GLY A 164 0.90 4.76 -19.89
N VAL A 165 1.95 5.35 -19.33
CA VAL A 165 2.97 4.60 -18.59
C VAL A 165 3.26 5.38 -17.31
N ALA A 166 3.37 4.70 -16.17
CA ALA A 166 3.88 5.33 -14.97
C ALA A 166 5.30 5.85 -15.28
N PRO A 167 5.65 7.10 -14.91
CA PRO A 167 7.03 7.56 -15.07
C PRO A 167 7.96 6.56 -14.36
N GLY A 168 8.92 5.98 -15.11
CA GLY A 168 9.86 5.01 -14.57
C GLY A 168 10.86 5.65 -13.61
N GLY A 169 11.60 4.83 -12.86
CA GLY A 169 12.63 5.29 -11.93
C GLY A 169 12.06 5.73 -10.59
N CYS A 170 12.38 6.95 -10.16
CA CYS A 170 12.04 7.50 -8.85
C CYS A 170 10.65 8.16 -8.76
N HIS A 171 9.82 8.02 -9.79
CA HIS A 171 8.52 8.68 -9.85
C HIS A 171 7.37 7.72 -9.55
N PHE A 172 6.53 8.08 -8.60
CA PHE A 172 5.38 7.30 -8.17
C PHE A 172 4.14 8.19 -8.05
N ASN A 173 3.00 7.56 -7.82
CA ASN A 173 1.81 8.21 -7.30
C ASN A 173 1.21 7.35 -6.19
N CYS A 174 0.07 7.77 -5.65
CA CYS A 174 -0.57 7.07 -4.53
C CYS A 174 -0.87 5.59 -4.82
N SER A 175 -1.10 5.22 -6.09
CA SER A 175 -1.41 3.85 -6.50
C SER A 175 -0.19 2.98 -6.82
N THR A 176 0.96 3.57 -7.17
CA THR A 176 2.18 2.80 -7.51
C THR A 176 3.22 2.78 -6.39
N PHE A 177 3.24 3.79 -5.53
CA PHE A 177 4.20 3.86 -4.42
C PHE A 177 4.17 2.64 -3.49
N PRO A 178 3.02 2.03 -3.13
CA PRO A 178 3.01 0.83 -2.28
C PRO A 178 3.90 -0.31 -2.82
N ASN A 179 4.01 -0.44 -4.15
CA ASN A 179 4.87 -1.45 -4.77
C ASN A 179 6.37 -1.18 -4.54
N SER A 180 6.78 0.08 -4.37
CA SER A 180 8.15 0.42 -4.01
C SER A 180 8.55 -0.09 -2.62
N LEU A 181 7.56 -0.29 -1.73
CA LEU A 181 7.75 -0.89 -0.41
C LEU A 181 7.70 -2.42 -0.44
N GLY A 182 7.42 -3.02 -1.60
CA GLY A 182 7.19 -4.47 -1.74
C GLY A 182 5.75 -4.91 -1.49
N ILE A 183 4.79 -3.98 -1.39
CA ILE A 183 3.36 -4.33 -1.28
C ILE A 183 2.82 -4.66 -2.68
N PRO A 184 2.28 -5.87 -2.92
CA PRO A 184 1.70 -6.20 -4.22
C PRO A 184 0.54 -5.27 -4.55
N ILE A 185 0.60 -4.61 -5.71
CA ILE A 185 -0.47 -3.74 -6.22
C ILE A 185 -1.25 -4.43 -7.35
N PRO A 186 -2.55 -4.14 -7.51
CA PRO A 186 -3.39 -4.78 -8.53
C PRO A 186 -3.12 -4.30 -9.97
N GLU A 187 -2.41 -3.17 -10.14
CA GLU A 187 -2.18 -2.51 -11.42
C GLU A 187 -1.01 -1.50 -11.27
N ASN A 188 -0.09 -1.39 -12.24
CA ASN A 188 1.17 -0.64 -12.10
C ASN A 188 1.30 0.62 -12.98
N SER A 189 0.33 0.94 -13.84
CA SER A 189 0.34 2.14 -14.70
C SER A 189 0.17 3.44 -13.92
N GLY A 190 -0.35 3.36 -12.70
CA GLY A 190 -0.70 4.51 -11.88
C GLY A 190 -1.99 5.20 -12.31
N VAL A 191 -2.70 4.68 -13.31
CA VAL A 191 -3.94 5.28 -13.84
C VAL A 191 -5.12 4.80 -13.00
N MET A 192 -5.67 5.68 -12.16
CA MET A 192 -6.81 5.35 -11.27
C MET A 192 -8.03 4.75 -11.99
N LYS A 193 -8.26 5.09 -13.26
CA LYS A 193 -9.34 4.51 -14.09
C LYS A 193 -9.15 3.01 -14.34
N VAL A 194 -7.90 2.53 -14.36
CA VAL A 194 -7.53 1.12 -14.53
C VAL A 194 -7.30 0.46 -13.17
N TYR A 195 -6.67 1.16 -12.23
CA TYR A 195 -6.36 0.66 -10.89
C TYR A 195 -7.63 0.30 -10.09
N MET A 196 -8.59 1.23 -9.97
CA MET A 196 -9.77 1.03 -9.12
C MET A 196 -10.62 -0.18 -9.50
N PRO A 197 -10.96 -0.44 -10.79
CA PRO A 197 -11.65 -1.67 -11.17
C PRO A 197 -10.94 -2.96 -10.75
N ASN A 198 -9.60 -2.98 -10.71
CA ASN A 198 -8.86 -4.16 -10.28
C ASN A 198 -8.84 -4.30 -8.76
N LEU A 199 -8.68 -3.19 -8.03
CA LEU A 199 -8.82 -3.18 -6.58
C LEU A 199 -10.22 -3.62 -6.14
N GLU A 200 -11.27 -3.16 -6.82
CA GLU A 200 -12.67 -3.52 -6.54
C GLU A 200 -12.95 -5.02 -6.74
N LYS A 201 -12.27 -5.67 -7.69
CA LYS A 201 -12.39 -7.12 -7.90
C LYS A 201 -11.72 -7.95 -6.81
N LEU A 202 -10.64 -7.44 -6.23
CA LEU A 202 -9.81 -8.16 -5.26
C LEU A 202 -10.13 -7.78 -3.80
N GLY A 203 -10.76 -6.63 -3.61
CA GLY A 203 -11.13 -6.10 -2.32
C GLY A 203 -12.62 -6.18 -2.03
N ALA A 204 -12.99 -5.67 -0.86
CA ALA A 204 -14.37 -5.51 -0.44
C ALA A 204 -14.59 -4.07 0.07
N PRO A 205 -15.83 -3.55 0.04
CA PRO A 205 -16.15 -2.28 0.69
C PRO A 205 -15.68 -2.26 2.14
N TRP A 206 -15.01 -1.20 2.53
CA TRP A 206 -14.48 -0.98 3.87
C TRP A 206 -15.30 0.07 4.62
N ARG A 207 -15.37 -0.11 5.94
CA ARG A 207 -15.90 0.87 6.88
C ARG A 207 -14.95 0.94 8.08
N PRO A 208 -14.75 2.14 8.68
CA PRO A 208 -13.97 2.25 9.90
C PRO A 208 -14.57 1.41 11.02
N MET A 209 -13.70 0.87 11.88
CA MET A 209 -14.15 0.25 13.12
C MET A 209 -14.65 1.37 14.04
N LYS A 210 -15.85 1.19 14.59
CA LYS A 210 -16.42 2.11 15.59
C LYS A 210 -15.74 1.94 16.93
#